data_AF-A0A2E6J209-F1
#
_entry.id   AF-A0A2E6J209-F1
#
_cell.length_a   1.000
_cell.length_b   1.000
_cell.length_c   1.000
_cell.angle_alpha   90.00
_cell.angle_beta   90.00
_cell.angle_gamma   90.00
#
_symmetry.space_group_name_H-M   'P 1'
#
loop_
_entity.id
_entity.type
_entity.pdbx_description
1 polymer ?
#
loop_
_entity_poly.entity_id
_entity_poly.type
_entity_poly.pdbx_seq_one_letter_code
_entity_poly.pdbx_strand_id
1 'polypeptide(L)'
;MHYVMEVDAYQWGPQQFVAVAAMWTVMMTGMMLPSVLPWITALSRLPGMAGSSRPAGMATGEFLLGYFLIWTLYSVGAARVQWLLHDWALISSNGVLVTPTLAGGVLVLAGLFQWTSLKQRCLDHCRSPVSFFLTSWHAGRWSLLRMGFIHGLFCLGCCWALMALSFVVGVMNLVWMALLTLFVFIDHAILRGQWVGRSIGVGMVAWGAWIIRGAL
;
A
#
# COMPACT_ATOMS: atom_id res chain seq x y z
N MET A 1 31.45 18.76 -0.54
CA MET A 1 30.88 17.74 -1.45
C MET A 1 31.43 16.37 -1.07
N HIS A 2 30.91 15.79 0.02
CA HIS A 2 31.09 14.38 0.40
C HIS A 2 30.02 14.10 1.45
N TYR A 3 28.76 13.95 1.03
CA TYR A 3 27.82 13.17 1.84
C TYR A 3 28.24 11.73 1.63
N VAL A 4 29.16 11.26 2.48
CA VAL A 4 29.35 9.83 2.69
C VAL A 4 28.02 9.38 3.28
N MET A 5 27.11 8.91 2.43
CA MET A 5 26.00 8.11 2.93
C MET A 5 26.66 6.87 3.50
N GLU A 6 26.77 6.82 4.83
CA GLU A 6 27.13 5.61 5.55
C GLU A 6 26.11 4.53 5.18
N VAL A 7 26.45 3.76 4.15
CA VAL A 7 25.88 2.44 3.92
C VAL A 7 26.59 1.55 4.93
N ASP A 8 26.16 1.63 6.19
CA ASP A 8 26.64 0.69 7.20
C ASP A 8 26.40 -0.72 6.68
N ALA A 9 27.34 -1.64 6.91
CA ALA A 9 27.18 -3.04 6.60
C ALA A 9 26.13 -3.66 7.54
N TYR A 10 24.85 -3.38 7.30
CA TYR A 10 23.76 -4.05 7.98
C TYR A 10 23.82 -5.53 7.64
N GLN A 11 24.23 -6.34 8.61
CA GLN A 11 24.31 -7.79 8.44
C GLN A 11 22.91 -8.36 8.47
N TRP A 12 22.38 -8.68 7.30
CA TRP A 12 21.10 -9.35 7.18
C TRP A 12 21.18 -10.78 7.69
N GLY A 13 20.34 -11.06 8.68
CA GLY A 13 20.05 -12.40 9.17
C GLY A 13 18.53 -12.61 9.30
N PRO A 14 18.11 -13.83 9.67
CA PRO A 14 16.70 -14.15 9.85
C PRO A 14 15.99 -13.23 10.86
N GLN A 15 16.68 -12.82 11.91
CA GLN A 15 16.13 -11.94 12.95
C GLN A 15 15.87 -10.52 12.42
N GLN A 16 16.82 -9.96 11.69
CA GLN A 16 16.73 -8.66 11.04
C GLN A 16 15.60 -8.65 10.01
N PHE A 17 15.51 -9.71 9.21
CA PHE A 17 14.43 -9.86 8.24
C PHE A 17 13.06 -9.88 8.90
N VAL A 18 12.88 -10.64 9.98
CA VAL A 18 11.62 -10.68 10.73
C VAL A 18 11.31 -9.31 11.34
N ALA A 19 12.29 -8.60 11.90
CA ALA A 19 12.09 -7.27 12.45
C ALA A 19 11.66 -6.25 11.38
N VAL A 20 12.32 -6.25 10.22
CA VAL A 20 11.97 -5.37 9.09
C VAL A 20 10.59 -5.74 8.53
N ALA A 21 10.29 -7.03 8.35
CA ALA A 21 8.97 -7.49 7.91
C ALA A 21 7.86 -7.08 8.90
N ALA A 22 8.12 -7.18 10.21
CA ALA A 22 7.19 -6.72 11.24
C ALA A 22 6.99 -5.21 11.19
N MET A 23 8.06 -4.42 11.05
CA MET A 23 7.98 -2.96 10.88
C MET A 23 7.13 -2.59 9.65
N TRP A 24 7.41 -3.20 8.48
CA TRP A 24 6.59 -2.99 7.28
C TRP A 24 5.14 -3.39 7.50
N THR A 25 4.89 -4.48 8.22
CA THR A 25 3.52 -4.94 8.53
C THR A 25 2.79 -3.92 9.40
N VAL A 26 3.38 -3.45 10.49
CA VAL A 26 2.79 -2.41 11.36
C VAL A 26 2.55 -1.11 10.59
N MET A 27 3.53 -0.68 9.78
CA MET A 27 3.40 0.53 8.97
C MET A 27 2.26 0.39 7.95
N MET A 28 2.27 -0.67 7.14
CA MET A 28 1.25 -0.89 6.10
C MET A 28 -0.15 -1.06 6.69
N THR A 29 -0.29 -1.84 7.76
CA THR A 29 -1.59 -1.98 8.44
C THR A 29 -2.11 -0.64 8.96
N GLY A 30 -1.24 0.19 9.54
CA GLY A 30 -1.62 1.54 10.00
C GLY A 30 -2.06 2.45 8.85
N MET A 31 -1.31 2.48 7.75
CA MET A 31 -1.60 3.32 6.59
C MET A 31 -2.85 2.86 5.83
N MET A 32 -3.14 1.55 5.83
CA MET A 32 -4.17 0.94 5.00
C MET A 32 -5.46 0.62 5.77
N LEU A 33 -5.49 0.83 7.08
CA LEU A 33 -6.72 0.76 7.87
C LEU A 33 -7.74 1.88 7.50
N PRO A 34 -7.33 3.14 7.27
CA PRO A 34 -8.27 4.19 6.85
C PRO A 34 -9.01 3.88 5.54
N SER A 35 -8.36 3.23 4.56
CA SER A 35 -8.97 2.94 3.25
C SER A 35 -10.10 1.92 3.33
N VAL A 36 -10.12 1.09 4.38
CA VAL A 36 -11.12 0.04 4.57
C VAL A 36 -12.27 0.45 5.51
N LEU A 37 -12.22 1.65 6.10
CA LEU A 37 -13.30 2.18 6.96
C LEU A 37 -14.68 2.21 6.28
N PRO A 38 -14.83 2.62 5.00
CA PRO A 38 -16.13 2.56 4.32
C PRO A 38 -16.69 1.14 4.20
N TRP A 39 -15.83 0.13 4.12
CA TRP A 39 -16.23 -1.27 4.06
C TRP A 39 -16.70 -1.80 5.42
N ILE A 40 -15.99 -1.46 6.49
CA ILE A 40 -16.37 -1.81 7.87
C ILE A 40 -17.74 -1.20 8.21
N THR A 41 -17.94 0.08 7.85
CA THR A 41 -19.22 0.78 8.10
C THR A 41 -20.36 0.25 7.23
N ALA A 42 -20.09 -0.21 6.01
CA ALA A 42 -21.10 -0.88 5.19
C ALA A 42 -21.46 -2.25 5.78
N LEU A 43 -20.49 -3.05 6.22
CA LEU A 43 -20.71 -4.36 6.83
C LEU A 43 -21.56 -4.26 8.10
N SER A 44 -21.32 -3.26 8.95
CA SER A 44 -22.11 -3.07 10.18
C SER A 44 -23.57 -2.67 9.93
N ARG A 45 -23.88 -2.14 8.75
CA ARG A 45 -25.24 -1.75 8.32
C ARG A 45 -25.99 -2.87 7.58
N LEU A 46 -25.34 -4.01 7.33
CA LEU A 46 -25.91 -5.14 6.58
C LEU A 46 -26.03 -6.38 7.49
N PRO A 47 -26.97 -6.39 8.46
CA PRO A 47 -27.09 -7.46 9.46
C PRO A 47 -27.34 -8.85 8.87
N GLY A 48 -27.98 -8.93 7.69
CA GLY A 48 -28.18 -10.20 6.98
C GLY A 48 -26.89 -10.87 6.49
N MET A 49 -25.78 -10.10 6.36
CA MET A 49 -24.50 -10.60 5.88
C MET A 49 -23.60 -11.11 7.01
N ALA A 50 -23.79 -10.70 8.26
CA ALA A 50 -23.11 -11.34 9.37
C ALA A 50 -23.63 -12.78 9.61
N GLY A 51 -24.80 -13.11 9.06
CA GLY A 51 -25.60 -14.26 9.47
C GLY A 51 -26.39 -13.93 10.73
N SER A 52 -27.60 -14.46 10.86
CA SER A 52 -28.59 -14.14 11.91
C SER A 52 -28.13 -14.38 13.36
N SER A 53 -26.92 -14.91 13.58
CA SER A 53 -26.44 -15.37 14.88
C SER A 53 -24.99 -14.95 15.20
N ARG A 54 -24.29 -14.20 14.33
CA ARG A 54 -22.90 -13.81 14.58
C ARG A 54 -22.82 -12.37 15.11
N PRO A 55 -22.07 -12.11 16.20
CA PRO A 55 -21.79 -10.75 16.66
C PRO A 55 -21.11 -9.92 15.55
N ALA A 56 -21.54 -8.67 15.36
CA ALA A 56 -20.99 -7.77 14.34
C ALA A 56 -19.46 -7.57 14.43
N GLY A 57 -18.89 -7.65 15.64
CA GLY A 57 -17.45 -7.59 15.86
C GLY A 57 -16.69 -8.78 15.27
N MET A 58 -17.25 -10.00 15.35
CA MET A 58 -16.62 -11.19 14.77
C MET A 58 -16.62 -11.12 13.24
N ALA A 59 -17.72 -10.65 12.65
CA ALA A 59 -17.82 -10.47 11.20
C ALA A 59 -16.77 -9.48 10.67
N THR A 60 -16.58 -8.36 11.37
CA THR A 60 -15.56 -7.36 11.06
C THR A 60 -14.15 -7.93 11.21
N GLY A 61 -13.90 -8.70 12.28
CA GLY A 61 -12.61 -9.34 12.53
C GLY A 61 -12.23 -10.34 11.43
N GLU A 62 -13.17 -11.18 10.99
CA GLU A 62 -12.95 -12.13 9.87
C GLU A 62 -12.57 -11.39 8.58
N PHE A 63 -13.30 -10.33 8.25
CA PHE A 63 -13.01 -9.51 7.07
C PHE A 63 -11.63 -8.83 7.17
N LEU A 64 -11.32 -8.18 8.30
CA LEU A 64 -10.03 -7.52 8.51
C LEU A 64 -8.86 -8.50 8.50
N LEU A 65 -9.04 -9.71 9.03
CA LEU A 65 -8.02 -10.74 8.97
C LEU A 65 -7.65 -11.06 7.52
N GLY A 66 -8.64 -11.24 6.64
CA GLY A 66 -8.40 -11.52 5.22
C GLY A 66 -7.68 -10.37 4.52
N TYR A 67 -8.10 -9.13 4.82
CA TYR A 67 -7.48 -7.92 4.29
C TYR A 67 -6.01 -7.77 4.71
N PHE A 68 -5.73 -7.92 6.00
CA PHE A 68 -4.38 -7.76 6.53
C PHE A 68 -3.44 -8.92 6.21
N LEU A 69 -3.96 -10.11 5.87
CA LEU A 69 -3.13 -11.17 5.30
C LEU A 69 -2.45 -10.72 3.99
N ILE A 70 -3.17 -10.06 3.08
CA ILE A 70 -2.58 -9.53 1.84
C ILE A 70 -1.52 -8.47 2.14
N TRP A 71 -1.80 -7.56 3.06
CA TRP A 71 -0.83 -6.53 3.46
C TRP A 71 0.40 -7.10 4.14
N THR A 72 0.25 -8.17 4.92
CA THR A 72 1.37 -8.88 5.52
C THR A 72 2.24 -9.54 4.45
N LEU A 73 1.63 -10.17 3.43
CA LEU A 73 2.36 -10.74 2.30
C LEU A 73 3.12 -9.65 1.52
N TYR A 74 2.50 -8.50 1.29
CA TYR A 74 3.17 -7.35 0.69
C TYR A 74 4.36 -6.89 1.54
N SER A 75 4.19 -6.77 2.86
CA SER A 75 5.25 -6.34 3.79
C SER A 75 6.43 -7.30 3.84
N VAL A 76 6.19 -8.61 3.76
CA VAL A 76 7.27 -9.61 3.61
C VAL A 76 8.00 -9.42 2.29
N GLY A 77 7.28 -9.16 1.20
CA GLY A 77 7.87 -8.82 -0.10
C GLY A 77 8.70 -7.54 -0.06
N ALA A 78 8.18 -6.48 0.56
CA ALA A 78 8.86 -5.20 0.73
C ALA A 78 10.14 -5.35 1.58
N ALA A 79 10.08 -6.13 2.67
CA ALA A 79 11.26 -6.45 3.47
C ALA A 79 12.31 -7.21 2.67
N ARG A 80 11.89 -8.15 1.80
CA ARG A 80 12.81 -8.86 0.90
C ARG A 80 13.44 -7.94 -0.13
N VAL A 81 12.66 -7.01 -0.71
CA VAL A 81 13.18 -5.98 -1.62
C VAL A 81 14.17 -5.08 -0.89
N GLN A 82 13.84 -4.64 0.33
CA GLN A 82 14.74 -3.83 1.16
C GLN A 82 16.07 -4.54 1.44
N TRP A 83 16.02 -5.83 1.75
CA TRP A 83 17.21 -6.67 1.88
C TRP A 83 18.04 -6.64 0.60
N LEU A 84 17.46 -7.03 -0.54
CA LEU A 84 18.19 -7.08 -1.81
C LEU A 84 18.82 -5.73 -2.19
N LEU A 85 18.08 -4.63 -1.97
CA LEU A 85 18.61 -3.29 -2.20
C LEU A 85 19.77 -2.95 -1.28
N HIS A 86 19.76 -3.41 -0.03
CA HIS A 86 20.86 -3.23 0.91
C HIS A 86 22.08 -4.08 0.53
N ASP A 87 21.88 -5.34 0.12
CA ASP A 87 22.96 -6.22 -0.36
C ASP A 87 23.66 -5.63 -1.59
N TRP A 88 22.92 -4.90 -2.44
CA TRP A 88 23.46 -4.22 -3.61
C TRP A 88 23.94 -2.79 -3.33
N ALA A 89 23.94 -2.35 -2.07
CA ALA A 89 24.28 -0.99 -1.65
C ALA A 89 23.48 0.10 -2.40
N LEU A 90 22.21 -0.19 -2.73
CA LEU A 90 21.28 0.71 -3.44
C LEU A 90 20.34 1.46 -2.50
N ILE A 91 20.37 1.18 -1.19
CA ILE A 91 19.53 1.83 -0.19
C ILE A 91 20.37 2.22 1.03
N SER A 92 20.09 3.39 1.62
CA SER A 92 20.71 3.86 2.85
C SER A 92 20.10 3.18 4.08
N SER A 93 20.74 3.35 5.25
CA SER A 93 20.23 2.90 6.55
C SER A 93 18.82 3.42 6.88
N ASN A 94 18.47 4.60 6.36
CA ASN A 94 17.13 5.20 6.51
C ASN A 94 16.07 4.62 5.55
N GLY A 95 16.43 3.63 4.72
CA GLY A 95 15.52 3.02 3.75
C GLY A 95 15.26 3.91 2.52
N VAL A 96 16.21 4.78 2.16
CA VAL A 96 16.12 5.67 0.98
C VAL A 96 17.04 5.17 -0.12
N LEU A 97 16.52 5.07 -1.35
CA LEU A 97 17.31 4.75 -2.54
C LEU A 97 18.44 5.75 -2.75
N VAL A 98 19.67 5.26 -2.87
CA VAL A 98 20.88 6.10 -2.99
C VAL A 98 21.17 6.52 -4.43
N THR A 99 20.62 5.81 -5.41
CA THR A 99 20.83 6.08 -6.84
C THR A 99 19.69 6.96 -7.38
N PRO A 100 19.98 8.22 -7.80
CA PRO A 100 18.95 9.14 -8.27
C PRO A 100 18.17 8.61 -9.49
N THR A 101 18.84 7.87 -10.38
CA THR A 101 18.22 7.27 -11.56
C THR A 101 17.19 6.21 -11.19
N LEU A 102 17.48 5.35 -10.21
CA LEU A 102 16.53 4.35 -9.70
C LEU A 102 15.38 5.01 -8.94
N ALA A 103 15.69 5.97 -8.07
CA ALA A 103 14.68 6.72 -7.32
C ALA A 103 13.70 7.48 -8.24
N GLY A 104 14.25 8.18 -9.25
CA GLY A 104 13.45 8.88 -10.26
C GLY A 104 12.67 7.91 -11.15
N GLY A 105 13.25 6.75 -11.48
CA GLY A 105 12.56 5.69 -12.23
C GLY A 105 11.34 5.15 -11.48
N VAL A 106 11.47 4.87 -10.18
CA VAL A 106 10.35 4.43 -9.33
C VAL A 106 9.27 5.52 -9.26
N LEU A 107 9.64 6.79 -9.10
CA LEU A 107 8.72 7.94 -9.14
C LEU A 107 7.95 8.03 -10.46
N VAL A 108 8.65 7.94 -11.60
CA VAL A 108 8.04 7.99 -12.92
C VAL A 108 7.09 6.81 -13.13
N LEU A 109 7.50 5.60 -12.77
CA LEU A 109 6.66 4.41 -12.88
C LEU A 109 5.40 4.51 -12.00
N ALA A 110 5.54 4.96 -10.76
CA ALA A 110 4.42 5.17 -9.86
C ALA A 110 3.46 6.26 -10.36
N GLY A 111 4.01 7.33 -10.96
CA GLY A 111 3.26 8.37 -11.63
C GLY A 111 2.49 7.81 -12.83
N LEU A 112 3.17 7.13 -13.75
CA LEU A 112 2.56 6.49 -14.93
C LEU A 112 1.44 5.51 -14.53
N PHE A 113 1.64 4.77 -13.44
CA PHE A 113 0.65 3.85 -12.89
C PHE A 113 -0.68 4.55 -12.53
N GLN A 114 -0.64 5.83 -12.12
CA GLN A 114 -1.84 6.61 -11.80
C GLN A 114 -2.83 6.74 -12.97
N TRP A 115 -2.35 6.71 -14.21
CA TRP A 115 -3.19 6.82 -15.41
C TRP A 115 -3.65 5.47 -15.97
N THR A 116 -3.16 4.36 -15.44
CA THR A 116 -3.47 3.04 -15.99
C THR A 116 -4.94 2.68 -15.78
N SER A 117 -5.53 2.02 -16.77
CA SER A 117 -6.88 1.45 -16.64
C SER A 117 -6.93 0.36 -15.56
N LEU A 118 -5.80 -0.31 -15.29
CA LEU A 118 -5.68 -1.29 -14.22
C LEU A 118 -5.93 -0.64 -12.86
N LYS A 119 -5.23 0.47 -12.54
CA LYS A 119 -5.46 1.20 -11.30
C LYS A 119 -6.92 1.62 -11.16
N GLN A 120 -7.51 2.18 -12.22
CA GLN A 120 -8.89 2.68 -12.20
C GLN A 120 -9.88 1.56 -11.89
N ARG A 121 -9.79 0.41 -12.56
CA ARG A 121 -10.67 -0.75 -12.32
C ARG A 121 -10.54 -1.28 -10.89
N CYS A 122 -9.31 -1.37 -10.36
CA CYS A 122 -9.10 -1.78 -8.96
C CYS A 122 -9.70 -0.77 -7.98
N LEU A 123 -9.54 0.54 -8.25
CA LEU A 123 -10.05 1.60 -7.39
C LEU A 123 -11.58 1.66 -7.37
N ASP A 124 -12.23 1.43 -8.52
CA ASP A 124 -13.69 1.37 -8.62
C ASP A 124 -14.26 0.24 -7.76
N HIS A 125 -13.56 -0.91 -7.72
CA HIS A 125 -13.88 -1.98 -6.79
C HIS A 125 -13.73 -1.53 -5.34
N CYS A 126 -12.59 -0.92 -4.98
CA CYS A 126 -12.34 -0.50 -3.61
C CYS A 126 -13.33 0.58 -3.11
N ARG A 127 -13.93 1.37 -4.01
CA ARG A 127 -14.93 2.40 -3.69
C ARG A 127 -16.37 1.90 -3.59
N SER A 128 -16.63 0.64 -3.95
CA SER A 128 -18.00 0.12 -4.13
C SER A 128 -18.37 -1.00 -3.13
N PRO A 129 -18.34 -0.74 -1.80
CA PRO A 129 -18.52 -1.78 -0.79
C PRO A 129 -19.88 -2.48 -0.91
N VAL A 130 -20.97 -1.72 -1.04
CA VAL A 130 -22.34 -2.28 -1.08
C VAL A 130 -22.56 -3.13 -2.33
N SER A 131 -22.14 -2.66 -3.51
CA SER A 131 -22.28 -3.44 -4.74
C SER A 131 -21.57 -4.78 -4.63
N PHE A 132 -20.34 -4.79 -4.10
CA PHE A 132 -19.58 -6.02 -3.97
C PHE A 132 -20.19 -6.96 -2.94
N PHE A 133 -20.66 -6.43 -1.82
CA PHE A 133 -21.39 -7.20 -0.82
C PHE A 133 -22.62 -7.88 -1.43
N LEU A 134 -23.38 -7.19 -2.29
CA LEU A 134 -24.57 -7.77 -2.93
C LEU A 134 -24.24 -8.82 -4.00
N THR A 135 -23.15 -8.65 -4.76
CA THR A 135 -22.83 -9.54 -5.91
C THR A 135 -21.93 -10.71 -5.55
N SER A 136 -21.07 -10.57 -4.53
CA SER A 136 -20.01 -11.53 -4.23
C SER A 136 -20.26 -12.31 -2.95
N TRP A 137 -21.35 -12.02 -2.23
CA TRP A 137 -21.73 -12.70 -1.01
C TRP A 137 -22.18 -14.13 -1.27
N HIS A 138 -21.57 -15.04 -0.51
CA HIS A 138 -21.99 -16.44 -0.45
C HIS A 138 -22.17 -16.82 1.02
N ALA A 139 -23.19 -17.61 1.34
CA ALA A 139 -23.35 -18.15 2.68
C ALA A 139 -22.20 -19.13 2.98
N GLY A 140 -21.46 -18.91 4.07
CA GLY A 140 -20.38 -19.82 4.46
C GLY A 140 -19.52 -19.27 5.60
N ARG A 141 -18.92 -20.18 6.38
CA ARG A 141 -18.09 -19.84 7.56
C ARG A 141 -16.87 -18.96 7.25
N TRP A 142 -16.38 -19.00 6.00
CA TRP A 142 -15.18 -18.29 5.53
C TRP A 142 -15.52 -17.12 4.59
N SER A 143 -16.80 -16.78 4.42
CA SER A 143 -17.25 -15.82 3.42
C SER A 143 -16.62 -14.43 3.63
N LEU A 144 -16.69 -13.92 4.86
CA LEU A 144 -16.14 -12.60 5.21
C LEU A 144 -14.62 -12.57 5.13
N LEU A 145 -13.94 -13.64 5.57
CA LEU A 145 -12.49 -13.78 5.43
C LEU A 145 -12.07 -13.73 3.95
N ARG A 146 -12.75 -14.49 3.10
CA ARG A 146 -12.50 -14.50 1.65
C ARG A 146 -12.78 -13.15 1.01
N MET A 147 -13.84 -12.46 1.43
CA MET A 147 -14.14 -11.10 0.97
C MET A 147 -13.03 -10.12 1.34
N GLY A 148 -12.56 -10.17 2.58
CA GLY A 148 -11.43 -9.36 3.04
C GLY A 148 -10.17 -9.61 2.23
N PHE A 149 -9.86 -10.87 1.93
CA PHE A 149 -8.73 -11.26 1.10
C PHE A 149 -8.85 -10.74 -0.34
N ILE A 150 -10.02 -10.89 -0.97
CA ILE A 150 -10.28 -10.36 -2.32
C ILE A 150 -10.15 -8.83 -2.32
N HIS A 151 -10.76 -8.16 -1.35
CA HIS A 151 -10.65 -6.70 -1.22
C HIS A 151 -9.19 -6.26 -1.01
N GLY A 152 -8.43 -7.00 -0.20
CA GLY A 152 -7.00 -6.78 -0.01
C GLY A 152 -6.21 -6.84 -1.31
N LEU A 153 -6.50 -7.82 -2.19
CA LEU A 153 -5.87 -7.92 -3.51
C LEU A 153 -6.18 -6.72 -4.40
N PHE A 154 -7.42 -6.25 -4.43
CA PHE A 154 -7.80 -5.06 -5.20
C PHE A 154 -7.16 -3.79 -4.63
N CYS A 155 -7.17 -3.64 -3.30
CA CYS A 155 -6.56 -2.50 -2.60
C CYS A 155 -5.05 -2.44 -2.88
N LEU A 156 -4.34 -3.56 -2.71
CA LEU A 156 -2.93 -3.66 -3.07
C LEU A 156 -2.75 -3.35 -4.57
N GLY A 157 -3.59 -3.91 -5.43
CA GLY A 157 -3.57 -3.68 -6.87
C GLY A 157 -3.69 -2.21 -7.27
N CYS A 158 -4.45 -1.37 -6.54
CA CYS A 158 -4.56 0.06 -6.86
C CYS A 158 -3.50 0.96 -6.23
N CYS A 159 -2.80 0.53 -5.17
CA CYS A 159 -1.85 1.39 -4.46
C CYS A 159 -0.42 0.84 -4.32
N TRP A 160 -0.12 -0.37 -4.79
CA TRP A 160 1.23 -0.97 -4.69
C TRP A 160 2.34 -0.04 -5.20
N ALA A 161 2.12 0.64 -6.33
CA ALA A 161 3.12 1.52 -6.91
C ALA A 161 3.35 2.77 -6.06
N LEU A 162 2.34 3.25 -5.33
CA LEU A 162 2.49 4.34 -4.36
C LEU A 162 3.21 3.87 -3.11
N MET A 163 2.96 2.65 -2.67
CA MET A 163 3.66 2.07 -1.52
C MET A 163 5.15 1.85 -1.83
N ALA A 164 5.52 1.62 -3.09
CA ALA A 164 6.91 1.58 -3.52
C ALA A 164 7.63 2.93 -3.38
N LEU A 165 6.90 4.07 -3.35
CA LEU A 165 7.50 5.39 -3.13
C LEU A 165 8.11 5.54 -1.74
N SER A 166 7.74 4.70 -0.77
CA SER A 166 8.38 4.67 0.54
C SER A 166 9.89 4.44 0.45
N PHE A 167 10.38 3.73 -0.58
CA PHE A 167 11.82 3.57 -0.85
C PHE A 167 12.48 4.82 -1.44
N VAL A 168 11.72 5.71 -2.06
CA VAL A 168 12.23 6.96 -2.66
C VAL A 168 12.36 8.06 -1.59
N VAL A 169 11.35 8.17 -0.73
CA VAL A 169 11.25 9.25 0.27
C VAL A 169 11.77 8.86 1.66
N GLY A 170 12.01 7.56 1.87
CA GLY A 170 12.51 6.98 3.11
C GLY A 170 11.41 6.42 3.99
N VAL A 171 11.59 5.16 4.39
CA VAL A 171 10.66 4.42 5.24
C VAL A 171 10.53 5.07 6.62
N MET A 172 11.60 5.70 7.11
CA MET A 172 11.63 6.36 8.41
C MET A 172 11.03 7.79 8.40
N ASN A 173 10.64 8.31 7.23
CA ASN A 173 10.08 9.65 7.14
C ASN A 173 8.56 9.64 7.37
N LEU A 174 8.16 9.87 8.63
CA LEU A 174 6.76 9.86 9.06
C LEU A 174 5.89 10.88 8.32
N VAL A 175 6.45 12.04 7.93
CA VAL A 175 5.71 13.06 7.18
C VAL A 175 5.31 12.53 5.80
N TRP A 176 6.25 11.90 5.09
CA TRP A 176 5.95 11.29 3.80
C TRP A 176 4.99 10.10 3.92
N MET A 177 5.12 9.27 4.95
CA MET A 177 4.16 8.18 5.19
C MET A 177 2.75 8.72 5.46
N ALA A 178 2.63 9.81 6.24
CA ALA A 178 1.35 10.47 6.48
C ALA A 178 0.76 11.05 5.18
N LEU A 179 1.57 11.67 4.32
CA LEU A 179 1.14 12.20 3.03
C LEU A 179 0.68 11.08 2.08
N LEU A 180 1.43 9.97 2.00
CA LEU A 180 1.03 8.80 1.21
C LEU A 180 -0.28 8.20 1.73
N THR A 181 -0.43 8.09 3.04
CA THR A 181 -1.68 7.61 3.68
C THR A 181 -2.86 8.49 3.33
N LEU A 182 -2.69 9.81 3.48
CA LEU A 182 -3.74 10.78 3.17
C LEU A 182 -4.12 10.71 1.69
N PHE A 183 -3.14 10.61 0.81
CA PHE A 183 -3.38 10.49 -0.62
C PHE A 183 -4.13 9.21 -0.97
N VAL A 184 -3.69 8.06 -0.46
CA VAL A 184 -4.38 6.78 -0.65
C VAL A 184 -5.79 6.84 -0.09
N PHE A 185 -5.99 7.41 1.09
CA PHE A 185 -7.31 7.58 1.68
C PHE A 185 -8.22 8.44 0.80
N ILE A 186 -7.74 9.57 0.30
CA ILE A 186 -8.48 10.45 -0.62
C ILE A 186 -8.87 9.71 -1.91
N ASP A 187 -7.94 8.94 -2.47
CA ASP A 187 -8.19 8.11 -3.64
C ASP A 187 -9.30 7.08 -3.36
N HIS A 188 -9.34 6.48 -2.17
CA HIS A 188 -10.38 5.52 -1.80
C HIS A 188 -11.71 6.16 -1.40
N ALA A 189 -11.70 7.39 -0.87
CA ALA A 189 -12.89 8.02 -0.31
C ALA A 189 -13.69 8.87 -1.32
N ILE A 190 -13.04 9.49 -2.30
CA ILE A 190 -13.67 10.52 -3.15
C ILE A 190 -13.96 9.97 -4.56
N LEU A 191 -15.23 10.01 -5.00
CA LEU A 191 -15.66 9.57 -6.35
C LEU A 191 -14.92 10.29 -7.50
N ARG A 192 -14.51 11.56 -7.30
CA ARG A 192 -13.66 12.34 -8.23
C ARG A 192 -12.15 12.13 -8.06
N GLY A 193 -11.70 11.21 -7.21
CA GLY A 193 -10.28 10.98 -6.94
C GLY A 193 -9.47 10.57 -8.18
N GLN A 194 -10.12 10.14 -9.27
CA GLN A 194 -9.43 9.90 -10.54
C GLN A 194 -8.66 11.13 -11.06
N TRP A 195 -9.19 12.34 -10.86
CA TRP A 195 -8.53 13.57 -11.29
C TRP A 195 -7.39 13.93 -10.35
N VAL A 196 -7.60 13.73 -9.05
CA VAL A 196 -6.58 13.94 -8.01
C VAL A 196 -5.38 13.02 -8.26
N GLY A 197 -5.62 11.72 -8.44
CA GLY A 197 -4.56 10.75 -8.74
C GLY A 197 -3.83 11.04 -10.05
N ARG A 198 -4.54 11.46 -11.10
CA ARG A 198 -3.90 11.86 -12.37
C ARG A 198 -3.02 13.10 -12.22
N SER A 199 -3.49 14.13 -11.53
CA SER A 199 -2.69 15.35 -11.28
C SER A 199 -1.44 15.05 -10.45
N ILE A 200 -1.58 14.21 -9.42
CA ILE A 200 -0.44 13.77 -8.61
C ILE A 200 0.52 12.90 -9.42
N GLY A 201 0.00 12.07 -10.33
CA GLY A 201 0.79 11.36 -11.32
C GLY A 201 1.67 12.30 -12.16
N VAL A 202 1.15 13.45 -12.61
CA VAL A 202 1.95 14.46 -13.32
C VAL A 202 3.10 14.92 -12.44
N GLY A 203 2.80 15.26 -11.18
CA GLY A 203 3.81 15.69 -10.21
C GLY A 203 4.90 14.65 -10.00
N MET A 204 4.54 13.38 -9.85
CA MET A 204 5.48 12.25 -9.67
C MET A 204 6.37 12.06 -10.90
N VAL A 205 5.80 12.10 -12.11
CA VAL A 205 6.58 11.99 -13.36
C VAL A 205 7.51 13.18 -13.54
N ALA A 206 7.03 14.40 -13.32
CA ALA A 206 7.83 15.61 -13.44
C ALA A 206 8.99 15.62 -12.44
N TRP A 207 8.72 15.24 -11.18
CA TRP A 207 9.73 15.18 -10.14
C TRP A 207 10.76 14.09 -10.42
N GLY A 208 10.32 12.87 -10.79
CA GLY A 208 11.23 11.79 -11.13
C GLY A 208 12.10 12.11 -12.36
N ALA A 209 11.52 12.73 -13.40
CA ALA A 209 12.27 13.19 -14.57
C ALA A 209 13.30 14.27 -14.21
N TRP A 210 12.96 15.18 -13.29
CA TRP A 210 13.88 16.20 -12.79
C TRP A 210 15.06 15.57 -12.03
N ILE A 211 14.79 14.60 -11.15
CA ILE A 211 15.85 13.86 -10.42
C ILE A 211 16.78 13.13 -11.40
N ILE A 212 16.23 12.45 -12.41
CA ILE A 212 17.03 11.73 -13.42
C ILE A 212 17.91 12.71 -14.21
N ARG A 213 17.36 13.84 -14.66
CA ARG A 213 18.11 14.85 -15.42
C ARG A 213 19.22 15.49 -14.61
N GLY A 214 19.01 15.71 -13.30
CA GLY A 214 20.05 16.25 -12.43
C GLY A 214 21.19 15.28 -12.10
N ALA A 215 21.04 14.01 -12.46
CA ALA A 215 22.00 12.95 -12.19
C ALA A 215 22.83 12.52 -13.43
N LEU A 216 22.49 13.05 -14.61
CA LEU A 216 23.24 12.89 -15.87
C LEU A 216 24.22 14.06 -16.05
#